data_AF-A0A6G7A5J1-F1
#
_entry.id   AF-A0A6G7A5J1-F1
#
_cell.length_a   1.000
_cell.length_b   1.000
_cell.length_c   1.000
_cell.angle_alpha   90.00
_cell.angle_beta   90.00
_cell.angle_gamma   90.00
#
_symmetry.space_group_name_H-M   'P 1'
#
loop_
_entity.id
_entity.type
_entity.pdbx_description
1 polymer ?
#
loop_
_entity_poly.entity_id
_entity_poly.type
_entity_poly.pdbx_seq_one_letter_code
_entity_poly.pdbx_strand_id
1 'polypeptide(L)'
;MQALERIELYVALKSLDRLAGLQGPRALAVPRFCRDFIDQAWTCLAGGPAPDCEGLEAAIDAVVVDEQDATSAQVISNLYLYAFSDLLLYFEQGEGQSLECVQASIIDLHDYLAAQAFLERAGISDGVVLSPSQEQQIAADPVYARERQLLETDRLHAQQLGNWQVVITMR
;
A
#
# COMPACT_ATOMS: atom_id res chain seq x y z
N MET A 1 13.64 -8.25 -15.17
CA MET A 1 13.04 -8.56 -13.86
C MET A 1 13.34 -10.00 -13.48
N GLN A 2 13.99 -10.21 -12.33
CA GLN A 2 14.31 -11.53 -11.78
C GLN A 2 13.04 -12.20 -11.21
N ALA A 3 13.10 -13.51 -10.93
CA ALA A 3 11.93 -14.26 -10.45
C ALA A 3 11.41 -13.74 -9.09
N LEU A 4 12.32 -13.48 -8.14
CA LEU A 4 11.97 -12.94 -6.82
C LEU A 4 11.38 -11.53 -6.94
N GLU A 5 12.00 -10.68 -7.73
CA GLU A 5 11.57 -9.30 -8.00
C GLU A 5 10.15 -9.25 -8.61
N ARG A 6 9.81 -10.18 -9.51
CA ARG A 6 8.43 -10.30 -10.04
C ARG A 6 7.41 -10.66 -8.96
N ILE A 7 7.79 -11.53 -8.02
CA ILE A 7 6.93 -11.93 -6.92
C ILE A 7 6.68 -10.74 -5.99
N GLU A 8 7.72 -10.04 -5.58
CA GLU A 8 7.57 -8.89 -4.68
C GLU A 8 6.82 -7.73 -5.36
N LEU A 9 7.05 -7.49 -6.66
CA LEU A 9 6.27 -6.51 -7.42
C LEU A 9 4.79 -6.91 -7.51
N TYR A 10 4.48 -8.18 -7.74
CA TYR A 10 3.10 -8.68 -7.74
C TYR A 10 2.41 -8.40 -6.40
N VAL A 11 3.09 -8.70 -5.29
CA VAL A 11 2.56 -8.49 -3.93
C VAL A 11 2.32 -7.00 -3.68
N ALA A 12 3.27 -6.14 -4.04
CA ALA A 12 3.15 -4.68 -3.93
C ALA A 12 1.97 -4.13 -4.75
N LEU A 13 1.77 -4.61 -5.98
CA LEU A 13 0.66 -4.14 -6.83
C LEU A 13 -0.70 -4.63 -6.32
N LYS A 14 -0.84 -5.89 -5.89
CA LYS A 14 -2.10 -6.39 -5.32
C LYS A 14 -2.48 -5.66 -4.04
N SER A 15 -1.51 -5.34 -3.18
CA SER A 15 -1.78 -4.64 -1.93
C SER A 15 -2.18 -3.19 -2.15
N LEU A 16 -1.52 -2.47 -3.08
CA LEU A 16 -1.91 -1.12 -3.48
C LEU A 16 -3.31 -1.08 -4.12
N ASP A 17 -3.65 -2.03 -5.01
CA ASP A 17 -5.01 -2.12 -5.57
C ASP A 17 -6.05 -2.43 -4.48
N ARG A 18 -5.71 -3.27 -3.49
CA ARG A 18 -6.59 -3.57 -2.37
C ARG A 18 -6.86 -2.34 -1.50
N LEU A 19 -5.83 -1.53 -1.22
CA LEU A 19 -6.01 -0.25 -0.52
C LEU A 19 -6.86 0.74 -1.32
N ALA A 20 -6.59 0.85 -2.63
CA ALA A 20 -7.38 1.70 -3.52
C ALA A 20 -8.85 1.27 -3.59
N GLY A 21 -9.12 -0.02 -3.36
CA GLY A 21 -10.46 -0.61 -3.30
C GLY A 21 -11.14 -0.55 -1.93
N LEU A 22 -10.54 0.05 -0.90
CA LEU A 22 -11.19 0.20 0.41
C LEU A 22 -12.50 0.99 0.28
N GLN A 23 -13.55 0.50 0.93
CA GLN A 23 -14.90 1.08 0.88
C GLN A 23 -15.34 1.57 2.26
N GLY A 24 -16.37 2.43 2.28
CA GLY A 24 -16.99 2.92 3.51
C GLY A 24 -16.28 4.14 4.11
N PRO A 25 -16.29 4.33 5.44
CA PRO A 25 -15.76 5.55 6.08
C PRO A 25 -14.24 5.72 5.95
N ARG A 26 -13.56 4.69 5.45
CA ARG A 26 -12.10 4.62 5.23
C ARG A 26 -11.76 4.56 3.74
N ALA A 27 -12.71 4.91 2.87
CA ALA A 27 -12.48 4.94 1.43
C ALA A 27 -11.35 5.93 1.10
N LEU A 28 -10.40 5.46 0.31
CA LEU A 28 -9.23 6.23 -0.11
C LEU A 28 -9.54 6.96 -1.41
N ALA A 29 -9.39 8.27 -1.40
CA ALA A 29 -9.44 9.08 -2.61
C ALA A 29 -8.09 8.99 -3.35
N VAL A 30 -7.82 7.85 -3.98
CA VAL A 30 -6.56 7.64 -4.71
C VAL A 30 -6.49 8.61 -5.90
N PRO A 31 -5.38 9.37 -6.07
CA PRO A 31 -5.19 10.23 -7.23
C PRO A 31 -5.20 9.45 -8.54
N ARG A 32 -5.63 10.10 -9.63
CA ARG A 32 -5.70 9.44 -10.94
C ARG A 32 -4.34 8.98 -11.44
N PHE A 33 -3.28 9.78 -11.24
CA PHE A 33 -1.94 9.43 -11.68
C PHE A 33 -1.43 8.13 -11.02
N CYS A 34 -1.78 7.87 -9.76
CA CYS A 34 -1.43 6.61 -9.10
C CYS A 34 -2.08 5.42 -9.79
N ARG A 35 -3.38 5.52 -10.10
CA ARG A 35 -4.10 4.46 -10.83
C ARG A 35 -3.47 4.22 -12.20
N ASP A 36 -3.33 5.29 -12.99
CA ASP A 36 -2.77 5.19 -14.34
C ASP A 36 -1.33 4.62 -14.34
N PHE A 37 -0.53 4.86 -13.30
CA PHE A 37 0.79 4.25 -13.12
C PHE A 37 0.72 2.77 -12.71
N ILE A 38 -0.14 2.41 -11.76
CA ILE A 38 -0.34 1.02 -11.32
C ILE A 38 -0.80 0.14 -12.49
N ASP A 39 -1.68 0.65 -13.37
CA ASP A 39 -2.09 -0.02 -14.62
C ASP A 39 -0.88 -0.36 -15.51
N GLN A 40 0.05 0.58 -15.65
CA GLN A 40 1.27 0.39 -16.42
C GLN A 40 2.22 -0.58 -15.72
N ALA A 41 2.34 -0.52 -14.39
CA ALA A 41 3.15 -1.44 -13.61
C ALA A 41 2.64 -2.90 -13.73
N TRP A 42 1.33 -3.12 -13.73
CA TRP A 42 0.73 -4.42 -14.05
C TRP A 42 1.08 -4.90 -15.46
N THR A 43 1.03 -3.99 -16.43
CA THR A 43 1.42 -4.28 -17.82
C THR A 43 2.90 -4.66 -17.90
N CYS A 44 3.78 -3.94 -17.18
CA CYS A 44 5.20 -4.25 -17.07
C CYS A 44 5.44 -5.64 -16.46
N LEU A 45 4.77 -5.96 -15.36
CA LEU A 45 4.86 -7.26 -14.70
C LEU A 45 4.49 -8.42 -15.65
N ALA A 46 3.51 -8.21 -16.52
CA ALA A 46 3.09 -9.16 -17.55
C ALA A 46 4.07 -9.27 -18.75
N GLY A 47 5.18 -8.54 -18.74
CA GLY A 47 6.21 -8.52 -19.79
C GLY A 47 6.08 -7.38 -20.79
N GLY A 48 5.23 -6.39 -20.51
CA GLY A 48 5.14 -5.14 -21.26
C GLY A 48 6.26 -4.14 -20.93
N PRO A 49 6.18 -2.91 -21.46
CA PRO A 49 7.16 -1.86 -21.18
C PRO A 49 7.12 -1.42 -19.71
N ALA A 50 8.21 -0.83 -19.23
CA ALA A 50 8.24 -0.16 -17.93
C ALA A 50 7.26 1.03 -17.91
N PRO A 51 6.65 1.33 -16.75
CA PRO A 51 5.79 2.50 -16.59
C PRO A 51 6.58 3.80 -16.74
N ASP A 52 5.90 4.87 -17.12
CA ASP A 52 6.46 6.21 -17.17
C ASP A 52 6.45 6.85 -15.78
N CYS A 53 7.63 7.26 -15.31
CA CYS A 53 7.83 7.91 -14.01
C CYS A 53 7.84 9.46 -14.11
N GLU A 54 7.86 10.02 -15.33
CA GLU A 54 8.10 11.46 -15.52
C GLU A 54 7.07 12.33 -14.80
N GLY A 55 7.56 13.21 -13.92
CA GLY A 55 6.75 14.19 -13.21
C GLY A 55 5.88 13.64 -12.06
N LEU A 56 5.99 12.35 -11.74
CA LEU A 56 5.16 11.74 -10.69
C LEU A 56 5.57 12.18 -9.29
N GLU A 57 6.86 12.41 -9.02
CA GLU A 57 7.33 12.97 -7.74
C GLU A 57 6.67 14.33 -7.46
N ALA A 58 6.71 15.25 -8.43
CA ALA A 58 6.05 16.54 -8.33
C ALA A 58 4.51 16.42 -8.18
N ALA A 59 3.90 15.40 -8.79
CA ALA A 59 2.47 15.12 -8.65
C ALA A 59 2.12 14.62 -7.23
N ILE A 60 2.99 13.83 -6.61
CA ILE A 60 2.86 13.39 -5.21
C ILE A 60 2.99 14.60 -4.28
N ASP A 61 4.04 15.40 -4.43
CA ASP A 61 4.30 16.60 -3.60
C ASP A 61 3.14 17.60 -3.63
N ALA A 62 2.44 17.70 -4.76
CA ALA A 62 1.31 18.60 -4.92
C ALA A 62 0.05 18.15 -4.15
N VAL A 63 -0.03 16.89 -3.70
CA VAL A 63 -1.22 16.32 -3.05
C VAL A 63 -0.97 15.81 -1.63
N VAL A 64 0.28 15.53 -1.26
CA VAL A 64 0.67 15.24 0.13
C VAL A 64 0.37 16.48 0.98
N VAL A 65 -0.20 16.25 2.15
CA VAL A 65 -0.49 17.32 3.11
C VAL A 65 0.41 17.23 4.33
N ASP A 66 0.62 18.36 5.02
CA ASP A 66 1.30 18.36 6.32
C ASP A 66 0.46 17.60 7.36
N GLU A 67 1.08 16.61 8.01
CA GLU A 67 0.43 15.72 8.97
C GLU A 67 0.07 16.41 10.29
N GLN A 68 0.68 17.55 10.62
CA GLN A 68 0.44 18.25 11.90
C GLN A 68 -1.01 18.72 12.07
N ASP A 69 -1.67 19.10 10.98
CA ASP A 69 -3.06 19.56 10.95
C ASP A 69 -3.96 18.66 10.07
N ALA A 70 -3.47 17.47 9.69
CA ALA A 70 -4.19 16.56 8.80
C ALA A 70 -5.33 15.83 9.52
N THR A 71 -6.47 15.70 8.83
CA THR A 71 -7.53 14.76 9.22
C THR A 71 -7.07 13.31 9.06
N SER A 72 -7.69 12.35 9.76
CA SER A 72 -7.36 10.93 9.60
C SER A 72 -7.46 10.45 8.15
N ALA A 73 -8.43 10.95 7.37
CA ALA A 73 -8.56 10.63 5.95
C ALA A 73 -7.38 11.13 5.10
N GLN A 74 -6.85 12.31 5.44
CA GLN A 74 -5.66 12.85 4.79
C GLN A 74 -4.40 12.09 5.18
N VAL A 75 -4.23 11.72 6.45
CA VAL A 75 -3.12 10.87 6.90
C VAL A 75 -3.14 9.52 6.18
N ILE A 76 -4.31 8.86 6.08
CA ILE A 76 -4.45 7.62 5.31
C ILE A 76 -4.06 7.83 3.83
N SER A 77 -4.39 8.99 3.26
CA SER A 77 -4.02 9.34 1.88
C SER A 77 -2.51 9.52 1.72
N ASN A 78 -1.84 10.19 2.67
CA ASN A 78 -0.39 10.31 2.70
C ASN A 78 0.30 8.93 2.82
N LEU A 79 -0.17 8.06 3.71
CA LEU A 79 0.38 6.72 3.89
C LEU A 79 0.28 5.88 2.61
N TYR A 80 -0.83 6.01 1.87
CA TYR A 80 -0.95 5.39 0.54
C TYR A 80 0.07 5.98 -0.45
N LEU A 81 0.25 7.30 -0.46
CA LEU A 81 1.20 7.99 -1.34
C LEU A 81 2.66 7.65 -1.01
N TYR A 82 3.01 7.41 0.24
CA TYR A 82 4.34 6.94 0.63
C TYR A 82 4.61 5.53 0.09
N ALA A 83 3.65 4.60 0.26
CA ALA A 83 3.75 3.27 -0.35
C ALA A 83 3.83 3.34 -1.89
N PHE A 84 3.11 4.27 -2.52
CA PHE A 84 3.22 4.52 -3.95
C PHE A 84 4.58 5.11 -4.35
N SER A 85 5.15 6.00 -3.54
CA SER A 85 6.48 6.58 -3.76
C SER A 85 7.58 5.52 -3.71
N ASP A 86 7.48 4.55 -2.81
CA ASP A 86 8.42 3.41 -2.76
C ASP A 86 8.32 2.53 -4.02
N LEU A 87 7.12 2.36 -4.57
CA LEU A 87 6.92 1.67 -5.85
C LEU A 87 7.55 2.47 -7.00
N LEU A 88 7.39 3.80 -7.00
CA LEU A 88 8.00 4.69 -7.99
C LEU A 88 9.52 4.57 -7.95
N LEU A 89 10.11 4.62 -6.74
CA LEU A 89 11.54 4.48 -6.52
C LEU A 89 12.11 3.18 -7.11
N TYR A 90 11.38 2.06 -6.94
CA TYR A 90 11.74 0.80 -7.57
C TYR A 90 11.83 0.90 -9.10
N PHE A 91 10.85 1.54 -9.75
CA PHE A 91 10.86 1.67 -11.21
C PHE A 91 11.91 2.66 -11.73
N GLU A 92 12.21 3.71 -10.97
CA GLU A 92 13.23 4.70 -11.34
C GLU A 92 14.65 4.18 -11.17
N GLN A 93 14.91 3.44 -10.09
CA GLN A 93 16.27 3.10 -9.67
C GLN A 93 16.60 1.60 -9.77
N GLY A 94 15.59 0.75 -9.95
CA GLY A 94 15.75 -0.70 -9.98
C GLY A 94 16.07 -1.31 -8.60
N GLU A 95 15.77 -0.59 -7.52
CA GLU A 95 16.07 -1.00 -6.16
C GLU A 95 15.00 -1.98 -5.65
N GLY A 96 15.30 -3.28 -5.69
CA GLY A 96 14.36 -4.31 -5.23
C GLY A 96 13.93 -4.14 -3.76
N GLN A 97 14.77 -3.53 -2.91
CA GLN A 97 14.43 -3.25 -1.52
C GLN A 97 13.25 -2.28 -1.38
N SER A 98 13.04 -1.38 -2.35
CA SER A 98 11.89 -0.47 -2.32
C SER A 98 10.57 -1.22 -2.37
N LEU A 99 10.50 -2.41 -3.00
CA LEU A 99 9.29 -3.26 -2.98
C LEU A 99 8.99 -3.84 -1.59
N GLU A 100 10.01 -4.07 -0.78
CA GLU A 100 9.84 -4.45 0.63
C GLU A 100 9.33 -3.25 1.44
N CYS A 101 9.82 -2.04 1.15
CA CYS A 101 9.34 -0.79 1.75
C CYS A 101 7.86 -0.57 1.43
N VAL A 102 7.42 -0.77 0.17
CA VAL A 102 5.98 -0.72 -0.18
C VAL A 102 5.17 -1.59 0.77
N GLN A 103 5.55 -2.87 0.92
CA GLN A 103 4.84 -3.81 1.78
C GLN A 103 4.84 -3.38 3.25
N ALA A 104 5.96 -2.86 3.76
CA ALA A 104 6.05 -2.32 5.11
C ALA A 104 5.07 -1.14 5.30
N SER A 105 5.04 -0.18 4.37
CA SER A 105 4.12 0.96 4.42
C SER A 105 2.65 0.54 4.34
N ILE A 106 2.32 -0.50 3.58
CA ILE A 106 0.96 -1.08 3.58
C ILE A 106 0.59 -1.62 4.98
N ILE A 107 1.52 -2.29 5.64
CA ILE A 107 1.33 -2.81 6.99
C ILE A 107 1.16 -1.67 8.00
N ASP A 108 1.99 -0.62 7.91
CA ASP A 108 1.89 0.56 8.77
C ASP A 108 0.56 1.28 8.59
N LEU A 109 0.06 1.37 7.35
CA LEU A 109 -1.28 1.91 7.08
C LEU A 109 -2.38 1.08 7.75
N HIS A 110 -2.30 -0.25 7.69
CA HIS A 110 -3.29 -1.10 8.36
C HIS A 110 -3.20 -1.03 9.88
N ASP A 111 -1.99 -0.84 10.44
CA ASP A 111 -1.80 -0.58 11.86
C ASP A 111 -2.48 0.74 12.26
N TYR A 112 -2.28 1.80 11.47
CA TYR A 112 -2.98 3.07 11.67
C TYR A 112 -4.50 2.90 11.62
N LEU A 113 -5.04 2.14 10.66
CA LEU A 113 -6.48 1.87 10.56
C LEU A 113 -7.02 1.08 11.77
N ALA A 114 -6.24 0.15 12.31
CA ALA A 114 -6.59 -0.59 13.51
C ALA A 114 -6.57 0.33 14.75
N ALA A 115 -5.56 1.17 14.88
CA ALA A 115 -5.46 2.16 15.95
C ALA A 115 -6.64 3.14 15.92
N GLN A 116 -6.98 3.71 14.75
CA GLN A 116 -8.14 4.58 14.61
C GLN A 116 -9.44 3.86 14.99
N ALA A 117 -9.63 2.60 14.57
CA ALA A 117 -10.80 1.81 14.96
C ALA A 117 -10.92 1.65 16.47
N PHE A 118 -9.79 1.40 17.13
CA PHE A 118 -9.73 1.23 18.57
C PHE A 118 -10.09 2.53 19.30
N LEU A 119 -9.49 3.65 18.91
CA LEU A 119 -9.73 4.96 19.50
C LEU A 119 -11.21 5.38 19.36
N GLU A 120 -11.78 5.19 18.15
CA GLU A 120 -13.20 5.43 17.88
C GLU A 120 -14.11 4.61 18.81
N ARG A 121 -13.85 3.30 18.95
CA ARG A 121 -14.63 2.40 19.82
C ARG A 121 -14.49 2.76 21.31
N ALA A 122 -13.32 3.26 21.70
CA ALA A 122 -13.04 3.68 23.07
C ALA A 122 -13.61 5.08 23.39
N GLY A 123 -14.14 5.81 22.39
CA GLY A 123 -14.61 7.18 22.57
C GLY A 123 -13.49 8.18 22.84
N ILE A 124 -12.26 7.85 22.44
CA ILE A 124 -11.07 8.68 22.62
C ILE A 124 -10.91 9.54 21.36
N SER A 125 -10.89 10.87 21.56
CA SER A 125 -10.83 11.85 20.46
C SER A 125 -9.60 12.75 20.48
N ASP A 126 -8.84 12.76 21.58
CA ASP A 126 -7.64 13.58 21.76
C ASP A 126 -6.36 12.71 21.78
N GLY A 127 -5.19 13.36 21.65
CA GLY A 127 -3.89 12.71 21.75
C GLY A 127 -3.73 11.95 23.07
N VAL A 128 -3.71 10.63 23.00
CA VAL A 128 -3.58 9.72 24.14
C VAL A 128 -2.33 8.87 23.96
N VAL A 129 -1.54 8.74 25.02
CA VAL A 129 -0.49 7.73 25.10
C VAL A 129 -1.15 6.38 25.38
N LEU A 130 -1.00 5.44 24.45
CA LEU A 130 -1.51 4.09 24.60
C LEU A 130 -0.71 3.35 25.66
N SER A 131 -1.39 2.57 26.49
CA SER A 131 -0.71 1.63 27.38
C SER A 131 -0.23 0.41 26.59
N PRO A 132 0.77 -0.34 27.09
CA PRO A 132 1.23 -1.57 26.43
C PRO A 132 0.13 -2.59 26.18
N SER A 133 -0.90 -2.64 27.05
CA SER A 133 -2.05 -3.54 26.83
C SER A 133 -2.97 -3.06 25.70
N GLN A 134 -3.07 -1.74 25.48
CA GLN A 134 -3.85 -1.18 24.37
C GLN A 134 -3.11 -1.39 23.04
N GLU A 135 -1.80 -1.20 23.00
CA GLU A 135 -0.97 -1.53 21.83
C GLU A 135 -1.10 -3.02 21.46
N GLN A 136 -1.09 -3.92 22.46
CA GLN A 136 -1.34 -5.35 22.22
C GLN A 136 -2.74 -5.63 21.66
N GLN A 137 -3.76 -4.88 22.07
CA GLN A 137 -5.12 -5.03 21.52
C GLN A 137 -5.21 -4.55 20.08
N ILE A 138 -4.54 -3.46 19.73
CA ILE A 138 -4.46 -2.94 18.35
C ILE A 138 -3.69 -3.91 17.46
N ALA A 139 -2.54 -4.40 17.92
CA ALA A 139 -1.75 -5.39 17.19
C ALA A 139 -2.49 -6.73 16.99
N ALA A 140 -3.45 -7.05 17.86
CA ALA A 140 -4.32 -8.21 17.73
C ALA A 140 -5.59 -7.93 16.88
N ASP A 141 -5.76 -6.72 16.34
CA ASP A 141 -6.93 -6.39 15.54
C ASP A 141 -6.95 -7.26 14.27
N PRO A 142 -8.09 -7.92 13.96
CA PRO A 142 -8.21 -8.79 12.79
C PRO A 142 -7.91 -8.10 11.46
N VAL A 143 -8.11 -6.78 11.34
CA VAL A 143 -7.80 -6.03 10.11
C VAL A 143 -6.30 -6.06 9.83
N TYR A 144 -5.49 -5.81 10.85
CA TYR A 144 -4.03 -5.83 10.77
C TYR A 144 -3.50 -7.24 10.48
N ALA A 145 -3.96 -8.23 11.25
CA ALA A 145 -3.54 -9.63 11.07
C ALA A 145 -3.93 -10.18 9.69
N ARG A 146 -5.10 -9.78 9.17
CA ARG A 146 -5.59 -10.20 7.87
C ARG A 146 -4.71 -9.70 6.74
N GLU A 147 -4.24 -8.44 6.77
CA GLU A 147 -3.42 -7.93 5.69
C GLU A 147 -2.09 -8.69 5.58
N ARG A 148 -1.43 -8.97 6.71
CA ARG A 148 -0.22 -9.80 6.74
C ARG A 148 -0.44 -11.18 6.11
N GLN A 149 -1.58 -11.82 6.41
CA GLN A 149 -1.95 -13.10 5.82
C GLN A 149 -2.19 -12.99 4.31
N LEU A 150 -2.80 -11.90 3.85
CA LEU A 150 -3.07 -11.68 2.44
C LEU A 150 -1.78 -11.45 1.65
N LEU A 151 -0.82 -10.68 2.16
CA LEU A 151 0.50 -10.51 1.53
C LEU A 151 1.22 -11.86 1.34
N GLU A 152 1.17 -12.73 2.36
CA GLU A 152 1.75 -14.07 2.25
C GLU A 152 0.98 -14.95 1.25
N THR A 153 -0.35 -14.84 1.22
CA THR A 153 -1.18 -15.57 0.25
C THR A 153 -0.87 -15.12 -1.19
N ASP A 154 -0.71 -13.82 -1.41
CA ASP A 154 -0.32 -13.25 -2.70
C ASP A 154 1.06 -13.73 -3.12
N ARG A 155 2.02 -13.78 -2.18
CA ARG A 155 3.37 -14.30 -2.41
C ARG A 155 3.35 -15.77 -2.81
N LEU A 156 2.64 -16.61 -2.06
CA LEU A 156 2.50 -18.04 -2.35
C LEU A 156 1.83 -18.27 -3.71
N HIS A 157 0.83 -17.46 -4.05
CA HIS A 157 0.19 -17.50 -5.35
C HIS A 157 1.17 -17.12 -6.48
N ALA A 158 1.89 -16.01 -6.31
CA ALA A 158 2.87 -15.53 -7.28
C ALA A 158 4.00 -16.55 -7.53
N GLN A 159 4.45 -17.27 -6.51
CA GLN A 159 5.44 -18.34 -6.63
C GLN A 159 4.98 -19.50 -7.52
N GLN A 160 3.66 -19.71 -7.64
CA GLN A 160 3.06 -20.78 -8.45
C GLN A 160 2.77 -20.33 -9.89
N LEU A 161 2.94 -19.04 -10.22
CA LEU A 161 2.66 -18.53 -11.56
C LEU A 161 3.73 -18.95 -12.56
N GLY A 162 3.37 -19.89 -13.44
CA GLY A 162 4.20 -20.27 -14.59
C GLY A 162 4.08 -19.32 -15.80
N ASN A 163 2.98 -18.57 -15.90
CA ASN A 163 2.73 -17.62 -16.99
C ASN A 163 2.33 -16.25 -16.42
N TRP A 164 3.24 -15.28 -16.49
CA TRP A 164 3.03 -13.93 -15.97
C TRP A 164 2.08 -13.07 -16.81
N GLN A 165 1.74 -13.45 -18.05
CA GLN A 165 0.78 -12.67 -18.83
C GLN A 165 -0.64 -12.69 -18.23
N VAL A 166 -0.96 -13.71 -17.42
CA VAL A 166 -2.29 -13.88 -16.82
C VAL A 166 -2.60 -12.81 -15.77
N VAL A 167 -1.59 -12.16 -15.19
CA VAL A 167 -1.78 -11.22 -14.07
C VAL A 167 -2.62 -10.01 -14.44
N ILE A 168 -2.62 -9.59 -15.72
CA ILE A 168 -3.48 -8.51 -16.23
C ILE A 168 -4.97 -8.85 -16.02
N THR A 169 -5.34 -10.13 -16.09
CA THR A 169 -6.72 -10.60 -15.91
C THR A 169 -7.09 -10.88 -14.46
N MET A 170 -6.11 -10.91 -13.56
CA MET A 170 -6.26 -11.20 -12.13
C MET A 170 -6.33 -9.94 -11.26
N ARG A 171 -6.16 -8.77 -11.90
CA ARG A 171 -6.20 -7.48 -11.25
C ARG A 171 -7.56 -7.26 -10.57
#